data_AF-A0A378F2E3-F1
#
_entry.id   AF-A0A378F2E3-F1
#
_cell.length_a   1.000
_cell.length_b   1.000
_cell.length_c   1.000
_cell.angle_alpha   90.00
_cell.angle_beta   90.00
_cell.angle_gamma   90.00
#
_symmetry.space_group_name_H-M   'P 1'
#
loop_
_entity.id
_entity.type
_entity.pdbx_description
1 polymer ?
#
loop_
_entity_poly.entity_id
_entity_poly.type
_entity_poly.pdbx_seq_one_letter_code
_entity_poly.pdbx_strand_id
1 'polypeptide(L)'
;MGKTMFSTTVTETVGLKNKKPVLFFSLEMPVEQISERVAFHRARVSKEDLLSKVSGKMDEAWGKVGHCMKEFIDSPIYINDKPSLSVHQVRAEARRMSKKLGGLGVVIVDYLQKMRMSDPENMNRSVGEIATGLKNLAKELRCPVIALAQLNRNLEQRANKRPVAADLRESGVIEQEADVIFMVYRDEKYNENTELKGITEIICVKSRHAPGAEKTYHFSSRYSGLDPVDFTYRGQMQQEADYEC
;
A
#
# COMPACT_ATOMS: atom_id res chain seq x y z
N MET A 1 -5.67 -2.41 -8.90
CA MET A 1 -6.06 -2.79 -7.54
C MET A 1 -5.65 -1.73 -6.53
N GLY A 2 -4.38 -1.32 -6.42
CA GLY A 2 -3.98 -0.21 -5.53
C GLY A 2 -2.94 -0.56 -4.46
N LYS A 3 -2.22 -1.68 -4.63
CA LYS A 3 -1.15 -2.14 -3.73
C LYS A 3 -0.12 -1.03 -3.46
N THR A 4 0.44 -0.45 -4.51
CA THR A 4 1.41 0.63 -4.41
C THR A 4 0.82 1.89 -3.76
N MET A 5 -0.47 2.18 -3.98
CA MET A 5 -1.13 3.33 -3.31
C MET A 5 -1.20 3.10 -1.80
N PHE A 6 -1.47 1.87 -1.37
CA PHE A 6 -1.47 1.52 0.04
C PHE A 6 -0.07 1.66 0.66
N SER A 7 0.97 1.07 0.04
CA SER A 7 2.34 1.14 0.57
C SER A 7 2.88 2.57 0.62
N THR A 8 2.63 3.39 -0.40
CA THR A 8 3.02 4.80 -0.42
C THR A 8 2.25 5.64 0.60
N THR A 9 0.96 5.38 0.83
CA THR A 9 0.17 6.07 1.87
C THR A 9 0.69 5.74 3.28
N VAL A 10 1.04 4.48 3.55
CA VAL A 10 1.66 4.10 4.82
C VAL A 10 3.01 4.78 4.99
N THR A 11 3.82 4.80 3.92
CA THR A 11 5.13 5.48 3.89
C THR A 11 5.00 6.97 4.22
N GLU A 12 4.06 7.67 3.57
CA GLU A 12 3.76 9.08 3.85
C GLU A 12 3.32 9.28 5.30
N THR A 13 2.41 8.46 5.80
CA THR A 13 1.85 8.60 7.15
C THR A 13 2.91 8.35 8.23
N VAL A 14 3.71 7.29 8.11
CA VAL A 14 4.72 6.96 9.11
C VAL A 14 5.93 7.91 9.03
N GLY A 15 6.44 8.15 7.82
CA GLY A 15 7.66 8.92 7.60
C GLY A 15 7.46 10.43 7.64
N LEU A 16 6.41 10.95 6.99
CA LEU A 16 6.21 12.41 6.88
C LEU A 16 5.34 12.98 7.99
N LYS A 17 4.22 12.32 8.33
CA LYS A 17 3.29 12.82 9.36
C LYS A 17 3.81 12.49 10.76
N ASN A 18 4.17 11.23 11.00
CA ASN A 18 4.59 10.76 12.33
C ASN A 18 6.10 10.89 12.59
N LYS A 19 6.89 11.26 11.57
CA LYS A 19 8.35 11.44 11.65
C LYS A 19 9.08 10.22 12.23
N LYS A 20 8.59 9.01 11.95
CA LYS A 20 9.23 7.75 12.36
C LYS A 20 9.98 7.12 11.18
N PRO A 21 11.13 6.46 11.41
CA PRO A 21 11.88 5.82 10.34
C PRO A 21 11.09 4.78 9.55
N VAL A 22 11.05 4.93 8.23
CA VAL A 22 10.47 3.97 7.28
C VAL A 22 11.60 3.32 6.51
N LEU A 23 11.63 1.99 6.45
CA LEU A 23 12.49 1.25 5.54
C LEU A 23 11.65 0.55 4.48
N PHE A 24 11.78 0.94 3.23
CA PHE A 24 10.97 0.45 2.13
C PHE A 24 11.87 -0.24 1.09
N PHE A 25 11.71 -1.56 0.96
CA PHE A 25 12.26 -2.35 -0.14
C PHE A 25 11.29 -2.35 -1.33
N SER A 26 11.64 -1.60 -2.38
CA SER A 26 10.86 -1.46 -3.61
C SER A 26 11.46 -2.31 -4.73
N LEU A 27 10.99 -3.54 -4.88
CA LEU A 27 11.57 -4.54 -5.79
C LEU A 27 11.04 -4.43 -7.22
N GLU A 28 9.97 -3.68 -7.43
CA GLU A 28 9.36 -3.44 -8.74
C GLU A 28 9.65 -2.04 -9.28
N MET A 29 9.68 -1.04 -8.40
CA MET A 29 9.74 0.37 -8.80
C MET A 29 11.01 1.06 -8.30
N PRO A 30 11.61 1.95 -9.10
CA PRO A 30 12.74 2.75 -8.66
C PRO A 30 12.30 3.80 -7.63
N VAL A 31 13.27 4.31 -6.85
CA VAL A 31 13.03 5.28 -5.77
C VAL A 31 12.32 6.55 -6.26
N GLU A 32 12.64 7.02 -7.46
CA GLU A 32 12.07 8.24 -8.04
C GLU A 32 10.55 8.10 -8.19
N GLN A 33 10.08 6.97 -8.71
CA GLN A 33 8.65 6.74 -8.92
C GLN A 33 7.87 6.62 -7.59
N ILE A 34 8.50 6.07 -6.54
CA ILE A 34 7.90 6.01 -5.21
C ILE A 34 7.82 7.40 -4.60
N SER A 35 8.92 8.17 -4.69
CA SER A 35 8.99 9.54 -4.17
C SER A 35 7.99 10.47 -4.86
N GLU A 36 7.85 10.38 -6.18
CA GLU A 36 6.86 11.14 -6.95
C GLU A 36 5.45 10.85 -6.48
N ARG A 37 5.08 9.57 -6.34
CA ARG A 37 3.73 9.19 -5.88
C ARG A 37 3.40 9.76 -4.51
N VAL A 38 4.35 9.73 -3.58
CA VAL A 38 4.17 10.31 -2.25
C VAL A 38 4.02 11.83 -2.35
N ALA A 39 4.85 12.49 -3.17
CA ALA A 39 4.78 13.93 -3.39
C ALA A 39 3.44 14.36 -4.03
N PHE A 40 2.96 13.65 -5.06
CA PHE A 40 1.68 13.92 -5.71
C PHE A 40 0.49 13.77 -4.77
N HIS A 41 0.46 12.68 -4.00
CA HIS A 41 -0.61 12.44 -3.03
C HIS A 41 -0.65 13.55 -1.98
N ARG A 42 0.52 13.90 -1.44
CA ARG A 42 0.65 14.94 -0.41
C ARG A 42 0.36 16.34 -0.93
N ALA A 43 0.79 16.66 -2.15
CA ALA A 43 0.56 17.94 -2.80
C ALA A 43 -0.91 18.18 -3.18
N ARG A 44 -1.76 17.14 -3.11
CA ARG A 44 -3.16 17.17 -3.57
C ARG A 44 -3.27 17.56 -5.06
N VAL A 45 -2.32 17.12 -5.87
CA VAL A 45 -2.25 17.42 -7.31
C VAL A 45 -2.67 16.17 -8.09
N SER A 46 -3.68 16.32 -8.96
CA SER A 46 -4.08 15.26 -9.88
C SER A 46 -3.37 15.39 -11.24
N LYS A 47 -3.49 14.36 -12.09
CA LYS A 47 -2.93 14.42 -13.45
C LYS A 47 -3.60 15.52 -14.29
N GLU A 48 -4.88 15.75 -14.06
CA GLU A 48 -5.66 16.79 -14.74
C GLU A 48 -5.16 18.20 -14.38
N ASP A 49 -4.68 18.40 -13.15
CA ASP A 49 -4.09 19.67 -12.73
C ASP A 49 -2.78 19.96 -13.48
N LEU A 50 -1.96 18.93 -13.75
CA LEU A 50 -0.72 19.07 -14.52
C LEU A 50 -0.94 19.29 -16.02
N LEU A 51 -2.08 18.84 -16.55
CA LEU A 51 -2.45 19.01 -17.96
C LEU A 51 -3.35 20.23 -18.19
N SER A 52 -3.53 21.06 -17.16
CA SER A 52 -4.42 22.21 -17.24
C SER A 52 -3.89 23.24 -18.24
N LYS A 53 -4.75 23.64 -19.17
CA LYS A 53 -4.49 24.74 -20.12
C LYS A 53 -4.74 26.13 -19.52
N VAL A 54 -5.14 26.19 -18.25
CA VAL A 54 -5.33 27.44 -17.53
C VAL A 54 -3.95 27.99 -17.15
N SER A 55 -3.65 29.21 -17.61
CA SER A 55 -2.38 29.88 -17.35
C SER A 55 -2.06 29.92 -15.86
N GLY A 56 -0.82 29.57 -15.49
CA GLY A 56 -0.32 29.58 -14.10
C GLY A 56 -0.73 28.40 -13.22
N LYS A 57 -1.82 27.68 -13.53
CA LYS A 57 -2.30 26.54 -12.70
C LYS A 57 -1.31 25.36 -12.74
N MET A 58 -0.72 25.11 -13.90
CA MET A 58 0.29 24.07 -14.07
C MET A 58 1.54 24.37 -13.25
N ASP A 59 2.04 25.61 -13.29
CA ASP A 59 3.25 26.02 -12.57
C ASP A 59 3.04 25.96 -11.05
N GLU A 60 1.86 26.37 -10.58
CA GLU A 60 1.49 26.24 -9.16
C GLU A 60 1.48 24.76 -8.72
N ALA A 61 0.91 23.88 -9.53
CA ALA A 61 0.87 22.44 -9.24
C ALA A 61 2.28 21.85 -9.15
N TRP A 62 3.17 22.20 -10.09
CA TRP A 62 4.59 21.79 -10.03
C TRP A 62 5.32 22.37 -8.82
N GLY A 63 5.03 23.62 -8.44
CA GLY A 63 5.56 24.24 -7.23
C GLY A 63 5.19 23.47 -5.96
N LYS A 64 3.92 23.06 -5.82
CA LYS A 64 3.44 22.24 -4.70
C LYS A 64 4.13 20.87 -4.65
N VAL A 65 4.23 20.20 -5.80
CA VAL A 65 4.91 18.89 -5.90
C VAL A 65 6.39 19.03 -5.53
N GLY A 66 7.08 20.06 -6.02
CA GLY A 66 8.48 20.34 -5.69
C GLY A 66 8.70 20.57 -4.19
N HIS A 67 7.78 21.31 -3.54
CA HIS A 67 7.83 21.50 -2.08
C HIS A 67 7.66 20.17 -1.32
N CYS A 68 6.65 19.36 -1.68
CA CYS A 68 6.43 18.06 -1.05
C CYS A 68 7.59 17.07 -1.29
N MET A 69 8.24 17.14 -2.45
CA MET A 69 9.42 16.34 -2.75
C MET A 69 10.60 16.71 -1.83
N LYS A 70 10.80 18.00 -1.56
CA LYS A 70 11.81 18.44 -0.59
C LYS A 70 11.52 17.87 0.81
N GLU A 71 10.27 17.95 1.26
CA GLU A 71 9.89 17.33 2.55
C GLU A 71 10.14 15.83 2.58
N PHE A 72 9.93 15.13 1.47
CA PHE A 72 10.22 13.70 1.32
C PHE A 72 11.71 13.40 1.47
N ILE A 73 12.57 14.17 0.79
CA ILE A 73 14.03 14.02 0.86
C ILE A 73 14.55 14.23 2.29
N ASP A 74 14.00 15.22 3.00
CA ASP A 74 14.41 15.56 4.37
C ASP A 74 13.79 14.62 5.43
N SER A 75 12.95 13.66 5.03
CA SER A 75 12.23 12.78 5.93
C SER A 75 13.04 11.52 6.32
N PRO A 76 12.67 10.83 7.41
CA PRO A 76 13.31 9.57 7.79
C PRO A 76 12.78 8.38 6.95
N ILE A 77 12.64 8.55 5.63
CA ILE A 77 12.21 7.51 4.68
C ILE A 77 13.43 7.01 3.93
N TYR A 78 13.69 5.71 4.04
CA TYR A 78 14.82 5.04 3.39
C TYR A 78 14.29 4.01 2.42
N ILE A 79 14.59 4.20 1.13
CA ILE A 79 14.17 3.29 0.06
C ILE A 79 15.38 2.51 -0.44
N ASN A 80 15.24 1.19 -0.55
CA ASN A 80 16.14 0.33 -1.29
C ASN A 80 15.37 -0.26 -2.47
N ASP A 81 15.74 0.14 -3.69
CA ASP A 81 15.13 -0.29 -4.94
C ASP A 81 15.93 -1.37 -5.69
N LYS A 82 16.88 -2.03 -5.01
CA LYS A 82 17.62 -3.13 -5.61
C LYS A 82 16.67 -4.29 -5.94
N PRO A 83 16.68 -4.79 -7.18
CA PRO A 83 15.84 -5.92 -7.56
C PRO A 83 16.34 -7.22 -6.92
N SER A 84 15.44 -8.21 -6.82
CA SER A 84 15.79 -9.60 -6.51
C SER A 84 16.58 -9.79 -5.20
N LEU A 85 16.22 -9.04 -4.16
CA LEU A 85 16.74 -9.24 -2.82
C LEU A 85 16.23 -10.55 -2.20
N SER A 86 17.11 -11.29 -1.53
CA SER A 86 16.69 -12.42 -0.69
C SER A 86 16.15 -11.96 0.66
N VAL A 87 15.38 -12.81 1.32
CA VAL A 87 14.88 -12.52 2.68
C VAL A 87 16.02 -12.29 3.68
N HIS A 88 17.17 -12.95 3.50
CA HIS A 88 18.35 -12.74 4.35
C HIS A 88 18.94 -11.33 4.15
N GLN A 89 19.00 -10.83 2.92
CA GLN A 89 19.50 -9.49 2.63
C GLN A 89 18.58 -8.42 3.22
N VAL A 90 17.26 -8.57 3.03
CA VAL A 90 16.23 -7.68 3.63
C VAL A 90 16.39 -7.62 5.14
N ARG A 91 16.51 -8.78 5.81
CA ARG A 91 16.67 -8.87 7.27
C ARG A 91 17.97 -8.22 7.75
N ALA A 92 19.09 -8.49 7.09
CA ALA A 92 20.40 -7.95 7.47
C ALA A 92 20.40 -6.41 7.38
N GLU A 93 19.84 -5.87 6.30
CA GLU A 93 19.72 -4.43 6.12
C GLU A 93 18.77 -3.78 7.13
N ALA A 94 17.59 -4.37 7.36
CA ALA A 94 16.63 -3.86 8.33
C ALA A 94 17.21 -3.82 9.75
N ARG A 95 17.96 -4.86 10.16
CA ARG A 95 18.68 -4.88 11.45
C ARG A 95 19.73 -3.78 11.54
N ARG A 96 20.54 -3.62 10.49
CA ARG A 96 21.58 -2.57 10.42
C ARG A 96 20.96 -1.17 10.53
N MET A 97 19.89 -0.92 9.78
CA MET A 97 19.17 0.36 9.80
C MET A 97 18.49 0.61 11.15
N SER A 98 17.81 -0.38 11.70
CA SER A 98 17.20 -0.29 13.04
C SER A 98 18.24 0.08 14.10
N LYS A 99 19.41 -0.57 14.11
CA LYS A 99 20.52 -0.23 15.02
C LYS A 99 21.03 1.21 14.81
N LYS A 100 21.19 1.62 13.55
CA LYS A 100 21.68 2.97 13.20
C LYS A 100 20.72 4.08 13.65
N LEU A 101 19.42 3.83 13.55
CA LEU A 101 18.37 4.84 13.77
C LEU A 101 17.71 4.76 15.16
N GLY A 102 18.09 3.79 15.99
CA GLY A 102 17.45 3.55 17.29
C GLY A 102 16.06 2.91 17.21
N GLY A 103 15.76 2.24 16.11
CA GLY A 103 14.46 1.60 15.83
C GLY A 103 13.90 1.97 14.46
N LEU A 104 12.90 1.20 14.02
CA LEU A 104 12.14 1.49 12.80
C LEU A 104 10.65 1.63 13.15
N GLY A 105 9.97 2.57 12.50
CA GLY A 105 8.53 2.73 12.58
C GLY A 105 7.78 1.68 11.75
N VAL A 106 8.31 1.33 10.58
CA VAL A 106 7.76 0.26 9.72
C VAL A 106 8.82 -0.22 8.74
N VAL A 107 8.75 -1.51 8.39
CA VAL A 107 9.44 -2.08 7.21
C VAL A 107 8.40 -2.45 6.16
N ILE A 108 8.60 -2.05 4.92
CA ILE A 108 7.70 -2.33 3.79
C ILE A 108 8.46 -3.10 2.72
N VAL A 109 7.87 -4.15 2.15
CA VAL A 109 8.41 -4.93 1.04
C VAL A 109 7.39 -5.00 -0.10
N ASP A 110 7.70 -4.39 -1.24
CA ASP A 110 6.85 -4.36 -2.44
C ASP A 110 7.59 -5.04 -3.61
N TYR A 111 7.34 -6.30 -3.94
CA TYR A 111 6.40 -7.26 -3.36
C TYR A 111 7.05 -8.65 -3.26
N LEU A 112 6.47 -9.55 -2.45
CA LEU A 112 7.08 -10.83 -2.07
C LEU A 112 7.58 -11.67 -3.25
N GLN A 113 6.75 -11.83 -4.28
CA GLN A 113 7.08 -12.68 -5.43
C GLN A 113 8.22 -12.12 -6.31
N LYS A 114 8.70 -10.89 -6.08
CA LYS A 114 9.91 -10.32 -6.73
C LYS A 114 11.19 -10.56 -5.94
N MET A 115 11.08 -11.06 -4.71
CA MET A 115 12.24 -11.46 -3.92
C MET A 115 12.91 -12.67 -4.56
N ARG A 116 14.21 -12.81 -4.33
CA ARG A 116 14.95 -13.99 -4.76
C ARG A 116 14.46 -15.21 -3.98
N MET A 117 13.96 -16.18 -4.71
CA MET A 117 13.50 -17.47 -4.20
C MET A 117 14.69 -18.39 -3.94
N SER A 118 14.58 -19.22 -2.90
CA SER A 118 15.53 -20.29 -2.58
C SER A 118 15.39 -21.45 -3.56
N ASP A 119 14.16 -21.76 -3.96
CA ASP A 119 13.79 -22.80 -4.91
C ASP A 119 12.73 -22.26 -5.90
N PRO A 120 13.12 -21.90 -7.14
CA PRO A 120 12.21 -21.41 -8.16
C PRO A 120 11.18 -22.45 -8.64
N GLU A 121 11.48 -23.75 -8.54
CA GLU A 121 10.57 -24.82 -8.96
C GLU A 121 9.42 -24.99 -7.96
N ASN A 122 9.65 -24.61 -6.71
CA ASN A 122 8.64 -24.63 -5.64
C ASN A 122 8.35 -23.22 -5.10
N MET A 123 7.72 -22.41 -5.94
CA MET A 123 7.36 -21.02 -5.61
C MET A 123 6.56 -20.91 -4.30
N ASN A 124 5.61 -21.81 -4.05
CA ASN A 124 4.78 -21.77 -2.84
C ASN A 124 5.62 -21.96 -1.57
N ARG A 125 6.56 -22.90 -1.59
CA ARG A 125 7.50 -23.11 -0.48
C ARG A 125 8.40 -21.90 -0.29
N SER A 126 9.00 -21.39 -1.37
CA SER A 126 9.88 -20.21 -1.33
C SER A 126 9.18 -18.97 -0.77
N VAL A 127 7.92 -18.74 -1.16
CA VAL A 127 7.12 -17.63 -0.63
C VAL A 127 6.79 -17.85 0.85
N GLY A 128 6.53 -19.09 1.27
CA GLY A 128 6.36 -19.43 2.69
C GLY A 128 7.61 -19.14 3.52
N GLU A 129 8.79 -19.53 3.05
CA GLU A 129 10.09 -19.25 3.70
C GLU A 129 10.33 -17.74 3.86
N ILE A 130 10.00 -16.96 2.82
CA ILE A 130 10.05 -15.50 2.87
C ILE A 130 9.08 -14.97 3.94
N ALA A 131 7.82 -15.42 3.95
CA ALA A 131 6.81 -14.96 4.90
C ALA A 131 7.24 -15.22 6.35
N THR A 132 7.70 -16.43 6.67
CA THR A 132 8.24 -16.78 7.99
C THR A 132 9.48 -15.93 8.33
N GLY A 133 10.37 -15.69 7.37
CA GLY A 133 11.53 -14.84 7.56
C GLY A 133 11.18 -13.39 7.92
N LEU A 134 10.14 -12.83 7.28
CA LEU A 134 9.62 -11.49 7.58
C LEU A 134 8.86 -11.44 8.90
N LYS A 135 8.10 -12.48 9.27
CA LYS A 135 7.47 -12.59 10.59
C LYS A 135 8.52 -12.57 11.69
N ASN A 136 9.61 -13.32 11.53
CA ASN A 136 10.72 -13.33 12.47
C ASN A 136 11.40 -11.95 12.56
N LEU A 137 11.55 -11.25 11.43
CA LEU A 137 12.08 -9.88 11.42
C LEU A 137 11.21 -8.92 12.24
N ALA A 138 9.88 -8.99 12.09
CA ALA A 138 8.94 -8.17 12.85
C ALA A 138 9.08 -8.40 14.36
N LYS A 139 9.17 -9.67 14.79
CA LYS A 139 9.34 -10.03 16.21
C LYS A 139 10.67 -9.55 16.77
N GLU A 140 11.74 -9.68 15.99
CA GLU A 140 13.08 -9.28 16.40
C GLU A 140 13.23 -7.77 16.53
N LEU A 141 12.78 -7.01 15.52
CA LEU A 141 12.89 -5.55 15.52
C LEU A 141 11.80 -4.88 16.36
N ARG A 142 10.80 -5.64 16.81
CA ARG A 142 9.60 -5.13 17.50
C ARG A 142 8.93 -3.99 16.72
N CYS A 143 8.92 -4.11 15.39
CA CYS A 143 8.31 -3.13 14.49
C CYS A 143 7.37 -3.83 13.49
N PRO A 144 6.31 -3.13 13.02
CA PRO A 144 5.47 -3.65 11.96
C PRO A 144 6.27 -3.93 10.67
N VAL A 145 5.99 -5.07 10.05
CA VAL A 145 6.51 -5.45 8.72
C VAL A 145 5.31 -5.66 7.80
N ILE A 146 5.25 -4.88 6.71
CA ILE A 146 4.19 -4.95 5.71
C ILE A 146 4.79 -5.57 4.44
N ALA A 147 4.22 -6.68 4.02
CA ALA A 147 4.58 -7.35 2.79
C ALA A 147 3.42 -7.24 1.80
N LEU A 148 3.71 -6.72 0.60
CA LEU A 148 2.74 -6.73 -0.50
C LEU A 148 2.86 -8.08 -1.21
N ALA A 149 1.72 -8.66 -1.54
CA ALA A 149 1.64 -9.91 -2.28
C ALA A 149 0.71 -9.73 -3.50
N GLN A 150 1.06 -10.40 -4.60
CA GLN A 150 0.14 -10.59 -5.72
C GLN A 150 -0.76 -11.80 -5.47
N LEU A 151 -2.01 -11.70 -5.88
CA LEU A 151 -2.98 -12.81 -5.87
C LEU A 151 -2.87 -13.62 -7.16
N ASN A 152 -3.38 -14.86 -7.14
CA ASN A 152 -3.47 -15.68 -8.34
C ASN A 152 -4.39 -15.01 -9.39
N ARG A 153 -4.01 -15.09 -10.67
CA ARG A 153 -4.79 -14.60 -11.81
C ARG A 153 -6.13 -15.32 -12.00
N ASN A 154 -6.33 -16.50 -11.43
CA ASN A 154 -7.60 -17.23 -11.46
C ASN A 154 -8.76 -16.42 -10.85
N LEU A 155 -8.46 -15.50 -9.93
CA LEU A 155 -9.43 -14.52 -9.44
C LEU A 155 -10.11 -13.75 -10.58
N GLU A 156 -9.37 -13.48 -11.66
CA GLU A 156 -9.86 -12.75 -12.84
C GLU A 156 -10.81 -13.55 -13.73
N GLN A 157 -11.04 -14.82 -13.45
CA GLN A 157 -11.99 -15.65 -14.19
C GLN A 157 -13.33 -15.80 -13.45
N ARG A 158 -13.40 -15.41 -12.17
CA ARG A 158 -14.63 -15.49 -11.38
C ARG A 158 -15.62 -14.40 -11.80
N ALA A 159 -16.92 -14.70 -11.70
CA ALA A 159 -17.96 -13.69 -11.86
C ALA A 159 -17.83 -12.57 -10.82
N ASN A 160 -17.56 -12.94 -9.56
CA ASN A 160 -17.21 -11.99 -8.51
C ASN A 160 -15.69 -11.86 -8.38
N LYS A 161 -15.17 -10.68 -8.73
CA LYS A 161 -13.75 -10.32 -8.70
C LYS A 161 -13.26 -9.82 -7.34
N ARG A 162 -14.12 -9.86 -6.32
CA ARG A 162 -13.76 -9.44 -4.96
C ARG A 162 -12.84 -10.49 -4.32
N PRO A 163 -11.64 -10.09 -3.86
CA PRO A 163 -10.72 -11.02 -3.21
C PRO A 163 -11.26 -11.57 -1.90
N VAL A 164 -10.93 -12.82 -1.62
CA VAL A 164 -11.26 -13.56 -0.40
C VAL A 164 -9.99 -14.21 0.16
N ALA A 165 -10.02 -14.64 1.42
CA ALA A 165 -8.87 -15.31 2.05
C ALA A 165 -8.39 -16.53 1.24
N ALA A 166 -9.32 -17.27 0.61
CA ALA A 166 -8.99 -18.42 -0.23
C ALA A 166 -8.12 -18.08 -1.46
N ASP A 167 -8.05 -16.82 -1.89
CA ASP A 167 -7.14 -16.40 -2.97
C ASP A 167 -5.65 -16.42 -2.55
N LEU A 168 -5.38 -16.54 -1.25
CA LEU A 168 -4.05 -16.79 -0.68
C LEU A 168 -3.78 -18.27 -0.42
N ARG A 169 -4.74 -19.18 -0.65
CA ARG A 169 -4.68 -20.58 -0.21
C ARG A 169 -3.52 -21.37 -0.84
N GLU A 170 -3.14 -21.05 -2.07
CA GLU A 170 -1.93 -21.62 -2.70
C GLU A 170 -0.64 -21.20 -1.97
N SER A 171 -0.72 -20.14 -1.15
CA SER A 171 0.30 -19.64 -0.24
C SER A 171 -0.16 -19.77 1.22
N GLY A 172 -0.71 -20.92 1.62
CA GLY A 172 -1.27 -21.14 2.97
C GLY A 172 -0.33 -20.78 4.13
N VAL A 173 0.98 -20.79 3.92
CA VAL A 173 1.97 -20.30 4.89
C VAL A 173 1.83 -18.79 5.15
N ILE A 174 1.56 -17.97 4.13
CA ILE A 174 1.29 -16.53 4.32
C ILE A 174 0.07 -16.35 5.21
N GLU A 175 -1.00 -17.08 4.91
CA GLU A 175 -2.23 -17.00 5.68
C GLU A 175 -1.96 -17.37 7.14
N GLN A 176 -1.17 -18.39 7.41
CA GLN A 176 -0.79 -18.78 8.76
C GLN A 176 0.08 -17.71 9.42
N GLU A 177 1.20 -17.30 8.84
CA GLU A 177 2.18 -16.40 9.47
C GLU A 177 1.67 -14.97 9.70
N ALA A 178 0.80 -14.47 8.82
CA ALA A 178 0.31 -13.10 8.91
C ALA A 178 -0.54 -12.85 10.17
N ASP A 179 -0.30 -11.73 10.84
CA ASP A 179 -1.15 -11.25 11.94
C ASP A 179 -2.42 -10.58 11.42
N VAL A 180 -2.29 -9.82 10.34
CA VAL A 180 -3.38 -9.10 9.69
C VAL A 180 -3.24 -9.29 8.19
N ILE A 181 -4.37 -9.50 7.49
CA ILE A 181 -4.41 -9.61 6.03
C ILE A 181 -5.40 -8.59 5.50
N PHE A 182 -4.90 -7.69 4.65
CA PHE A 182 -5.70 -6.74 3.89
C PHE A 182 -5.72 -7.12 2.42
N MET A 183 -6.91 -7.15 1.84
CA MET A 183 -7.11 -7.24 0.40
C MET A 183 -7.45 -5.85 -0.14
N VAL A 184 -6.97 -5.55 -1.35
CA VAL A 184 -7.24 -4.27 -2.01
C VAL A 184 -8.15 -4.50 -3.21
N TYR A 185 -9.30 -3.85 -3.21
CA TYR A 185 -10.30 -3.96 -4.28
C TYR A 185 -10.78 -2.58 -4.74
N ARG A 186 -11.10 -2.47 -6.03
CA ARG A 186 -11.65 -1.25 -6.64
C ARG A 186 -12.73 -1.68 -7.62
N ASP A 187 -13.98 -1.47 -7.24
CA ASP A 187 -15.12 -1.94 -8.02
C ASP A 187 -15.17 -1.33 -9.43
N GLU A 188 -14.80 -0.05 -9.55
CA GLU A 188 -14.79 0.69 -10.82
C GLU A 188 -13.89 0.10 -11.91
N LYS A 189 -12.97 -0.82 -11.56
CA LYS A 189 -12.13 -1.53 -12.53
C LYS A 189 -12.86 -2.66 -13.25
N TYR A 190 -13.97 -3.12 -12.68
CA TYR A 190 -14.74 -4.26 -13.16
C TYR A 190 -16.19 -3.89 -13.48
N ASN A 191 -16.68 -2.81 -12.87
CA ASN A 191 -18.03 -2.30 -13.04
C ASN A 191 -17.97 -0.80 -13.37
N GLU A 192 -18.15 -0.44 -14.65
CA GLU A 192 -18.11 0.96 -15.11
C GLU A 192 -19.24 1.81 -14.52
N ASN A 193 -20.36 1.17 -14.13
CA ASN A 193 -21.55 1.81 -13.58
C ASN A 193 -21.59 1.81 -12.04
N THR A 194 -20.49 1.47 -11.37
CA THR A 194 -20.44 1.46 -9.91
C THR A 194 -20.69 2.85 -9.30
N GLU A 195 -21.34 2.88 -8.15
CA GLU A 195 -21.49 4.10 -7.33
C GLU A 195 -20.20 4.44 -6.54
N LEU A 196 -19.27 3.48 -6.47
CA LEU A 196 -18.01 3.56 -5.74
C LEU A 196 -16.85 4.11 -6.60
N LYS A 197 -17.14 5.04 -7.52
CA LYS A 197 -16.11 5.67 -8.38
C LYS A 197 -15.06 6.39 -7.53
N GLY A 198 -13.80 6.16 -7.85
CA GLY A 198 -12.64 6.67 -7.14
C GLY A 198 -12.42 6.06 -5.75
N ILE A 199 -13.26 5.11 -5.30
CA ILE A 199 -13.12 4.45 -4.00
C ILE A 199 -12.25 3.19 -4.13
N THR A 200 -11.32 3.05 -3.20
CA THR A 200 -10.56 1.83 -2.97
C THR A 200 -11.01 1.21 -1.65
N GLU A 201 -11.39 -0.06 -1.71
CA GLU A 201 -11.72 -0.88 -0.57
C GLU A 201 -10.47 -1.59 -0.05
N ILE A 202 -10.20 -1.42 1.25
CA ILE A 202 -9.21 -2.18 2.01
C ILE A 202 -10.00 -3.15 2.88
N ILE A 203 -10.02 -4.41 2.48
CA ILE A 203 -10.84 -5.46 3.10
C ILE A 203 -9.95 -6.23 4.07
N CYS A 204 -10.19 -6.08 5.37
CA CYS A 204 -9.50 -6.88 6.37
C CYS A 204 -10.16 -8.26 6.42
N VAL A 205 -9.46 -9.28 5.94
CA VAL A 205 -9.96 -10.67 5.91
C VAL A 205 -9.42 -11.53 7.05
N LYS A 206 -8.45 -11.01 7.80
CA LYS A 206 -7.89 -11.67 8.99
C LYS A 206 -7.35 -10.63 9.96
N SER A 207 -7.64 -10.81 11.25
CA SER A 207 -7.03 -10.04 12.34
C SER A 207 -6.81 -10.92 13.58
N ARG A 208 -5.55 -11.26 13.89
CA ARG A 208 -5.22 -12.12 15.06
C ARG A 208 -5.49 -11.46 16.40
N HIS A 209 -5.37 -10.14 16.50
CA HIS A 209 -5.30 -9.42 17.78
C HIS A 209 -6.41 -8.40 18.00
N ALA A 210 -7.27 -8.19 17.00
CA ALA A 210 -8.39 -7.25 17.09
C ALA A 210 -9.65 -7.90 16.49
N PRO A 211 -10.42 -8.67 17.30
CA PRO A 211 -11.72 -9.17 16.89
C PRO A 211 -12.64 -8.02 16.42
N GLY A 212 -13.37 -8.22 15.32
CA GLY A 212 -14.23 -7.19 14.73
C GLY A 212 -13.51 -6.17 13.83
N ALA A 213 -12.17 -6.24 13.71
CA ALA A 213 -11.43 -5.45 12.72
C ALA A 213 -11.58 -5.99 11.29
N GLU A 214 -12.08 -7.23 11.15
CA GLU A 214 -12.37 -7.93 9.89
C GLU A 214 -13.59 -7.33 9.19
N LYS A 215 -13.37 -6.19 8.55
CA LYS A 215 -14.38 -5.45 7.81
C LYS A 215 -13.77 -4.74 6.60
N THR A 216 -14.63 -4.11 5.82
CA THR A 216 -14.21 -3.29 4.68
C THR A 216 -14.04 -1.85 5.12
N TYR A 217 -12.86 -1.30 4.86
CA TYR A 217 -12.56 0.12 5.02
C TYR A 217 -12.52 0.75 3.63
N HIS A 218 -13.04 1.97 3.52
CA HIS A 218 -13.09 2.66 2.25
C HIS A 218 -12.18 3.87 2.27
N PHE A 219 -11.54 4.12 1.13
CA PHE A 219 -10.62 5.24 0.93
C PHE A 219 -10.86 5.88 -0.43
N SER A 220 -10.74 7.21 -0.52
CA SER A 220 -10.67 7.89 -1.80
C SER A 220 -9.27 7.68 -2.40
N SER A 221 -9.21 7.45 -3.71
CA SER A 221 -7.96 7.25 -4.46
C SER A 221 -7.66 8.37 -5.47
N ARG A 222 -8.29 9.53 -5.30
CA ARG A 222 -8.25 10.67 -6.25
C ARG A 222 -6.85 11.19 -6.56
N TYR A 223 -5.96 11.22 -5.56
CA TYR A 223 -4.63 11.81 -5.69
C TYR A 223 -3.51 10.77 -5.71
N SER A 224 -3.77 9.58 -6.27
CA SER A 224 -2.80 8.47 -6.35
C SER A 224 -2.33 7.90 -5.00
N GLY A 225 -3.00 8.24 -3.90
CA GLY A 225 -2.85 7.64 -2.57
C GLY A 225 -4.21 7.29 -1.97
N LEU A 226 -4.25 6.94 -0.69
CA LEU A 226 -5.49 6.57 0.02
C LEU A 226 -5.83 7.62 1.07
N ASP A 227 -6.99 8.25 0.90
CA ASP A 227 -7.52 9.22 1.85
C ASP A 227 -8.75 8.65 2.58
N PRO A 228 -8.84 8.77 3.91
CA PRO A 228 -10.04 8.37 4.64
C PRO A 228 -11.28 9.03 4.03
N VAL A 229 -12.34 8.26 3.87
CA VAL A 229 -13.65 8.76 3.48
C VAL A 229 -14.63 8.47 4.60
N ASP A 230 -15.38 9.49 4.97
CA ASP A 230 -16.46 9.35 5.93
C ASP A 230 -17.71 8.90 5.16
N PHE A 231 -18.08 7.63 5.27
CA PHE A 231 -19.27 7.09 4.60
C PHE A 231 -20.58 7.56 5.24
N THR A 232 -20.50 8.30 6.34
CA THR A 232 -21.64 8.81 7.11
C THR A 232 -22.50 9.83 6.33
N TYR A 233 -22.08 10.28 5.14
CA TYR A 233 -22.70 11.41 4.44
C TYR A 233 -23.40 11.10 3.09
N ARG A 234 -23.37 9.85 2.58
CA ARG A 234 -24.07 9.53 1.31
C ARG A 234 -25.51 9.04 1.49
N GLY A 235 -25.95 8.74 2.71
CA GLY A 235 -27.35 8.37 2.99
C GLY A 235 -28.33 9.55 3.03
N GLN A 236 -27.84 10.80 3.06
CA GLN A 236 -28.71 12.00 3.15
C GLN A 236 -28.89 12.73 1.80
N MET A 237 -28.03 12.52 0.81
CA MET A 237 -28.18 13.15 -0.51
C MET A 237 -29.24 12.50 -1.41
N GLN A 238 -29.98 11.51 -0.90
CA GLN A 238 -31.11 10.88 -1.62
C GLN A 238 -32.47 11.15 -0.95
N GLN A 239 -32.50 11.93 0.14
CA GLN A 239 -33.74 12.39 0.77
C GLN A 239 -33.98 13.90 0.65
N GLU A 240 -32.95 14.71 0.36
CA GLU A 240 -33.11 16.16 0.18
C GLU A 240 -33.37 16.59 -1.29
N ALA A 241 -33.50 15.64 -2.23
CA ALA A 241 -33.87 15.93 -3.62
C ALA A 241 -35.38 15.78 -3.92
N ASP A 242 -36.20 15.37 -2.93
CA ASP A 242 -37.66 15.19 -3.07
C ASP A 242 -38.50 16.19 -2.24
N TYR A 243 -37.86 17.20 -1.64
CA TYR A 243 -38.55 18.32 -0.99
C TYR A 243 -37.77 19.62 -1.21
N GLU A 244 -37.82 20.18 -2.42
CA GLU A 244 -37.87 21.64 -2.66
C GLU A 244 -38.04 21.92 -4.16
N CYS A 245 -39.27 22.38 -4.49
CA CYS A 245 -39.80 22.89 -5.78
C CYS A 245 -40.00 21.93 -6.96
#